data_AF-A0A847D636-F1
#
_entry.id   AF-A0A847D636-F1
#
_cell.length_a   1.000
_cell.length_b   1.000
_cell.length_c   1.000
_cell.angle_alpha   90.00
_cell.angle_beta   90.00
_cell.angle_gamma   90.00
#
_symmetry.space_group_name_H-M   'P 1'
#
loop_
_entity.id
_entity.type
_entity.pdbx_description
1 polymer ?
#
loop_
_entity_poly.entity_id
_entity_poly.type
_entity_poly.pdbx_seq_one_letter_code
_entity_poly.pdbx_strand_id
1 'polypeptide(L)' 'MTFSFKDIEHSKSVVKETSLYTHYHNETALFMYIENYVIFHRVPTFAEFIDA' A
#
# COMPACT_ATOMS: atom_id res chain seq x y z
N MET A 1 25.23 -0.43 -5.71
CA MET A 1 24.13 0.41 -5.17
C MET A 1 22.84 -0.19 -5.72
N THR A 2 21.93 -0.63 -4.86
CA THR A 2 20.70 -1.33 -5.27
C THR A 2 19.53 -0.43 -4.96
N PHE A 3 18.85 0.07 -5.99
CA PHE A 3 17.61 0.81 -5.85
C PHE A 3 16.42 -0.15 -5.92
N SER A 4 15.40 0.12 -5.14
CA SER A 4 14.17 -0.65 -5.08
C SER A 4 12.97 0.29 -4.98
N PHE A 5 11.76 -0.25 -5.15
CA PHE A 5 10.53 0.53 -4.96
C PHE A 5 10.36 1.07 -3.53
N LYS A 6 11.07 0.52 -2.53
CA LYS A 6 11.03 0.99 -1.15
C LYS A 6 11.73 2.33 -0.96
N ASP A 7 12.59 2.71 -1.89
CA ASP A 7 13.38 3.94 -1.84
C ASP A 7 12.62 5.14 -2.43
N ILE A 8 11.39 4.94 -2.91
CA ILE A 8 10.52 6.00 -3.42
C ILE A 8 9.83 6.67 -2.23
N GLU A 9 10.01 7.99 -2.11
CA GLU A 9 9.32 8.79 -1.09
C GLU A 9 7.84 8.96 -1.44
N HIS A 10 6.99 8.88 -0.42
CA HIS A 10 5.55 9.04 -0.56
C HIS A 10 4.99 9.82 0.64
N SER A 11 4.12 10.80 0.39
CA SER A 11 3.42 11.57 1.41
C SER A 11 2.17 10.83 1.90
N LYS A 12 2.36 9.70 2.58
CA LYS A 12 1.28 8.82 3.05
C LYS A 12 1.63 8.14 4.38
N SER A 13 0.62 7.83 5.18
CA SER A 13 0.76 7.11 6.45
C SER A 13 0.25 5.68 6.34
N VAL A 14 0.86 4.75 7.06
CA VAL A 14 0.37 3.36 7.16
C VAL A 14 -0.87 3.35 8.06
N VAL A 15 -1.99 2.86 7.51
CA VAL A 15 -3.27 2.73 8.22
C VAL A 15 -3.47 1.31 8.73
N LYS A 16 -3.06 0.32 7.93
CA LYS A 16 -3.15 -1.10 8.27
C LYS A 16 -1.99 -1.85 7.64
N GLU A 17 -1.33 -2.67 8.44
CA GLU A 17 -0.28 -3.56 7.97
C GLU A 17 -0.67 -5.00 8.32
N THR A 18 -0.56 -5.87 7.32
CA THR A 18 -0.83 -7.31 7.44
C THR A 18 0.31 -8.10 6.81
N SER A 19 0.31 -9.43 6.96
CA SER A 19 1.26 -10.28 6.25
C SER A 19 1.08 -10.21 4.72
N LEU A 20 -0.14 -9.95 4.23
CA LEU A 20 -0.46 -9.94 2.80
C LEU A 20 -0.22 -8.57 2.14
N TYR A 21 -0.61 -7.49 2.81
CA TYR A 21 -0.57 -6.14 2.26
C TYR A 21 -0.34 -5.06 3.32
N THR A 22 0.08 -3.89 2.85
CA THR A 22 0.09 -2.63 3.60
C THR A 22 -0.86 -1.62 2.95
N HIS A 23 -1.75 -1.04 3.74
CA HIS A 23 -2.69 0.00 3.32
C HIS A 23 -2.20 1.37 3.77
N TYR A 24 -2.19 2.32 2.84
CA TYR A 24 -1.76 3.68 3.06
C TYR A 24 -2.88 4.66 2.81
N HIS A 25 -2.96 5.72 3.62
CA HIS A 25 -3.79 6.89 3.36
C HIS A 25 -2.99 8.18 3.50
N ASN A 26 -3.42 9.21 2.78
CA ASN A 26 -3.14 10.59 3.11
C ASN A 26 -4.43 11.24 3.62
N GLU A 27 -4.53 11.42 4.95
CA GLU A 27 -5.71 11.98 5.62
C GLU A 27 -6.07 13.39 5.13
N THR A 28 -5.08 14.15 4.64
CA THR A 28 -5.28 15.51 4.13
C THR A 28 -5.71 15.54 2.67
N ALA A 29 -5.52 14.43 1.94
CA ALA A 29 -5.75 14.35 0.49
C ALA A 29 -6.38 13.01 0.08
N LEU A 30 -7.54 12.68 0.67
CA LEU A 30 -8.26 11.43 0.39
C LEU A 30 -8.67 11.23 -1.08
N PHE A 31 -8.77 12.33 -1.84
CA PHE A 31 -9.08 12.29 -3.27
C PHE A 31 -7.90 11.82 -4.14
N MET A 32 -6.68 11.80 -3.59
CA MET A 32 -5.47 11.51 -4.35
C MET A 32 -5.13 10.02 -4.28
N TYR A 33 -5.60 9.24 -5.26
CA TYR A 33 -5.43 7.77 -5.26
C TYR A 33 -3.97 7.29 -5.21
N ILE A 34 -3.02 8.08 -5.74
CA ILE A 34 -1.59 7.73 -5.69
C ILE A 34 -1.02 7.75 -4.26
N GLU A 35 -1.73 8.35 -3.30
CA GLU A 35 -1.35 8.41 -1.89
C GLU A 35 -2.31 7.60 -0.99
N ASN A 36 -3.40 7.09 -1.55
CA ASN A 36 -4.43 6.31 -0.85
C ASN A 36 -4.63 4.95 -1.54
N TYR A 37 -3.81 3.97 -1.16
CA TYR A 37 -3.73 2.69 -1.88
C TYR A 37 -3.19 1.55 -1.02
N VAL A 38 -3.40 0.33 -1.52
CA VAL A 38 -2.90 -0.92 -0.94
C VAL A 38 -1.70 -1.42 -1.74
N ILE A 39 -0.63 -1.82 -1.05
CA ILE A 39 0.51 -2.53 -1.64
C ILE A 39 0.49 -3.98 -1.15
N PHE A 40 0.36 -4.92 -2.07
CA PHE A 40 0.51 -6.35 -1.79
C PHE A 40 1.98 -6.76 -1.75
N HIS A 41 2.38 -7.53 -0.74
CA HIS A 41 3.76 -8.01 -0.58
C HIS A 41 4.07 -9.23 -1.48
N ARG A 42 3.01 -9.93 -1.92
CA ARG A 42 3.03 -11.03 -2.88
C ARG A 42 1.73 -11.01 -3.69
N VAL A 43 1.68 -11.76 -4.79
CA VAL A 43 0.43 -11.94 -5.52
C VAL A 43 -0.59 -12.65 -4.61
N PRO A 44 -1.77 -12.05 -4.36
CA PRO A 44 -2.82 -12.70 -3.58
C PRO A 44 -3.51 -13.80 -4.39
N THR A 45 -4.05 -14.81 -3.71
CA THR A 45 -5.07 -15.67 -4.31
C THR A 45 -6.37 -14.89 -4.51
N PHE A 46 -7.29 -15.42 -5.33
CA PHE A 46 -8.58 -14.77 -5.53
C PHE A 46 -9.36 -14.58 -4.22
N ALA A 47 -9.39 -15.60 -3.35
CA ALA A 47 -10.06 -15.51 -2.05
C ALA A 47 -9.41 -14.42 -1.18
N GLU A 48 -8.08 -14.42 -1.09
CA GLU A 48 -7.33 -13.41 -0.32
C GLU A 48 -7.53 -11.99 -0.86
N PHE A 49 -7.72 -11.81 -2.16
CA PHE A 49 -7.98 -10.51 -2.76
C PHE A 49 -9.40 -10.01 -2.47
N ILE A 50 -10.39 -10.90 -2.46
CA ILE A 50 -11.78 -10.55 -2.16
C ILE A 50 -11.95 -10.18 -0.68
N ASP A 51 -11.19 -10.82 0.21
CA ASP A 51 -11.26 -10.57 1.66
C ASP A 51 -10.40 -9.38 2.12
N ALA A 52 -9.55 -8.83 1.25
CA ALA A 52 -8.53 -7.83 1.59
C ALA A 52 -9.10 -6.45 1.99
#